data_AF-A0A9P7HNE5-F1
#
_entry.id   AF-A0A9P7HNE5-F1
#
_cell.length_a   1.000
_cell.length_b   1.000
_cell.length_c   1.000
_cell.angle_alpha   90.00
_cell.angle_beta   90.00
_cell.angle_gamma   90.00
#
_symmetry.space_group_name_H-M   'P 1'
#
loop_
_entity.id
_entity.type
_entity.pdbx_description
1 polymer ?
#
loop_
_entity_poly.entity_id
_entity_poly.type
_entity_poly.pdbx_seq_one_letter_code
_entity_poly.pdbx_strand_id
1 'polypeptide(L)'
;MWHCNSTGVYSGIVASGNGDSSDETNINQTWLRGIQKTDSDGVAQFESIFPGHYTSRATHIHVMVHTNATLLANQTLGRDNYASHVGQAFFDQDLISQVETLEPYASNTQELTLNADDGIMSEETNTDGVDPVMEYTLLGDSISDGLFAWLAFGINSTQSSSVSPAAYYYKEGGVANENSGGGMGGSPPSGAAPGGTPPAKIDE
;
A
#
# COMPACT_ATOMS: atom_id res chain seq x y z
N MET A 1 -0.73 -0.88 6.86
CA MET A 1 -0.03 -0.99 5.56
C MET A 1 -0.81 -1.86 4.59
N TRP A 2 -0.61 -1.68 3.29
CA TRP A 2 -1.09 -2.60 2.27
C TRP A 2 -0.19 -2.54 1.02
N HIS A 3 -0.15 -3.62 0.25
CA HIS A 3 0.51 -3.64 -1.07
C HIS A 3 -0.11 -4.72 -1.96
N CYS A 4 0.29 -4.71 -3.24
CA CYS A 4 -0.12 -5.74 -4.19
C CYS A 4 0.68 -7.04 -4.00
N ASN A 5 0.15 -8.14 -4.53
CA ASN A 5 0.89 -9.40 -4.63
C ASN A 5 2.01 -9.33 -5.69
N SER A 6 2.71 -10.44 -5.91
CA SER A 6 3.83 -10.51 -6.88
C SER A 6 3.45 -10.20 -8.32
N THR A 7 2.17 -10.28 -8.69
CA THR A 7 1.66 -9.98 -10.05
C THR A 7 0.93 -8.64 -10.15
N GLY A 8 1.06 -7.77 -9.13
CA GLY A 8 0.47 -6.43 -9.17
C GLY A 8 -1.01 -6.33 -8.84
N VAL A 9 -1.62 -7.39 -8.28
CA VAL A 9 -3.04 -7.41 -7.89
C VAL A 9 -3.17 -7.02 -6.42
N TYR A 10 -4.13 -6.14 -6.10
CA TYR A 10 -4.52 -5.84 -4.73
C TYR A 10 -5.71 -6.69 -4.28
N SER A 11 -5.64 -7.24 -3.05
CA SER A 11 -6.79 -7.93 -2.44
C SER A 11 -7.97 -6.95 -2.29
N GLY A 12 -9.20 -7.40 -2.47
CA GLY A 12 -10.37 -6.54 -2.26
C GLY A 12 -10.58 -5.50 -3.35
N ILE A 13 -9.86 -5.60 -4.48
CA ILE A 13 -9.97 -4.68 -5.63
C ILE A 13 -10.25 -5.51 -6.89
N VAL A 14 -11.37 -5.22 -7.55
CA VAL A 14 -11.75 -5.81 -8.84
C VAL A 14 -11.77 -4.68 -9.86
N ALA A 15 -10.64 -4.47 -10.52
CA ALA A 15 -10.43 -3.36 -11.46
C ALA A 15 -9.37 -3.75 -12.49
N SER A 16 -9.37 -3.10 -13.66
CA SER A 16 -8.27 -3.23 -14.62
C SER A 16 -7.05 -2.42 -14.17
N GLY A 17 -5.84 -2.97 -14.37
CA GLY A 17 -4.56 -2.28 -14.12
C GLY A 17 -3.87 -2.72 -12.83
N ASN A 18 -4.49 -2.52 -11.66
CA ASN A 18 -3.93 -2.88 -10.35
C ASN A 18 -4.80 -3.92 -9.61
N GLY A 19 -5.66 -4.62 -10.34
CA GLY A 19 -6.53 -5.69 -9.87
C GLY A 19 -6.71 -6.74 -10.96
N ASP A 20 -7.36 -7.85 -10.61
CA ASP A 20 -7.79 -8.86 -11.57
C ASP A 20 -9.31 -8.69 -11.79
N SER A 21 -9.68 -8.04 -12.89
CA SER A 21 -11.09 -7.84 -13.24
C SER A 21 -11.81 -9.13 -13.62
N SER A 22 -11.10 -10.23 -13.85
CA SER A 22 -11.68 -11.53 -14.16
C SER A 22 -12.03 -12.35 -12.91
N ASP A 23 -11.42 -12.04 -11.77
CA ASP A 23 -11.72 -12.66 -10.48
C ASP A 23 -12.59 -11.74 -9.62
N GLU A 24 -13.90 -11.83 -9.81
CA GLU A 24 -14.87 -11.12 -8.98
C GLU A 24 -14.81 -11.52 -7.50
N THR A 25 -14.30 -12.71 -7.18
CA THR A 25 -14.19 -13.18 -5.79
C THR A 25 -13.10 -12.41 -5.03
N ASN A 26 -12.17 -11.77 -5.74
CA ASN A 26 -11.10 -10.97 -5.14
C ASN A 26 -11.64 -9.81 -4.29
N ILE A 27 -12.86 -9.32 -4.55
CA ILE A 27 -13.50 -8.27 -3.75
C ILE A 27 -13.62 -8.65 -2.26
N ASN A 28 -13.67 -9.95 -1.96
CA ASN A 28 -13.81 -10.47 -0.61
C ASN A 28 -12.48 -10.80 0.07
N GLN A 29 -11.34 -10.51 -0.57
CA GLN A 29 -10.02 -10.89 -0.08
C GLN A 29 -9.33 -9.77 0.71
N THR A 30 -8.55 -10.15 1.71
CA THR A 30 -7.87 -9.20 2.62
C THR A 30 -6.38 -9.49 2.82
N TRP A 31 -5.78 -10.37 2.02
CA TRP A 31 -4.35 -10.68 2.07
C TRP A 31 -3.49 -9.43 1.79
N LEU A 32 -2.28 -9.40 2.34
CA LEU A 32 -1.31 -8.28 2.20
C LEU A 32 -1.87 -6.92 2.66
N ARG A 33 -2.83 -6.94 3.60
CA ARG A 33 -3.37 -5.78 4.32
C ARG A 33 -3.22 -6.04 5.82
N GLY A 34 -2.68 -5.06 6.53
CA GLY A 34 -2.41 -5.22 7.96
C GLY A 34 -2.50 -3.92 8.73
N ILE A 35 -3.00 -4.02 9.96
CA ILE A 35 -3.02 -2.94 10.95
C ILE A 35 -2.25 -3.43 12.17
N GLN A 36 -1.34 -2.60 12.66
CA GLN A 36 -0.61 -2.85 13.89
C GLN A 36 -0.66 -1.60 14.75
N LYS A 37 -0.83 -1.79 16.05
CA LYS A 37 -0.64 -0.73 17.02
C LYS A 37 0.86 -0.57 17.24
N THR A 38 1.35 0.67 17.19
CA THR A 38 2.74 0.95 17.56
C THR A 38 2.99 0.62 19.03
N ASP A 39 4.20 0.15 19.33
CA ASP A 39 4.65 -0.07 20.70
C ASP A 39 5.03 1.25 21.40
N SER A 40 5.66 1.14 22.58
CA SER A 40 6.10 2.29 23.36
C SER A 40 7.18 3.15 22.69
N ASP A 41 7.91 2.58 21.72
CA ASP A 41 8.97 3.26 20.98
C ASP A 41 8.45 3.81 19.64
N GLY A 42 7.16 3.63 19.35
CA GLY A 42 6.54 4.09 18.11
C GLY A 42 6.72 3.11 16.94
N VAL A 43 7.15 1.88 17.19
CA VAL A 43 7.46 0.88 16.16
C VAL A 43 6.26 -0.03 15.91
N ALA A 44 5.99 -0.29 14.63
CA ALA A 44 5.06 -1.34 14.18
C ALA A 44 5.82 -2.31 13.26
N GLN A 45 5.58 -3.61 13.44
CA GLN A 45 6.27 -4.67 12.69
C GLN A 45 5.25 -5.50 11.91
N PHE A 46 5.61 -5.83 10.67
CA PHE A 46 4.80 -6.65 9.77
C PHE A 46 5.67 -7.73 9.16
N GLU A 47 5.14 -8.95 9.06
CA GLU A 47 5.69 -10.01 8.23
C GLU A 47 4.87 -10.05 6.93
N SER A 48 5.53 -9.92 5.79
CA SER A 48 4.89 -9.90 4.49
C SER A 48 5.85 -10.40 3.41
N ILE A 49 5.35 -10.53 2.18
CA ILE A 49 6.18 -10.72 0.99
C ILE A 49 6.67 -9.36 0.47
N PHE A 50 7.69 -9.38 -0.38
CA PHE A 50 8.06 -8.21 -1.18
C PHE A 50 6.88 -7.84 -2.11
N PRO A 51 6.53 -6.55 -2.27
CA PRO A 51 5.45 -6.16 -3.18
C PRO A 51 5.84 -6.40 -4.64
N GLY A 52 4.89 -6.82 -5.47
CA GLY A 52 5.08 -6.81 -6.93
C GLY A 52 4.94 -5.40 -7.51
N HIS A 53 4.93 -5.32 -8.84
CA HIS A 53 4.67 -4.09 -9.58
C HIS A 53 3.35 -4.16 -10.36
N TYR A 54 2.79 -3.00 -10.67
CA TYR A 54 1.67 -2.85 -11.59
C TYR A 54 1.87 -1.59 -12.43
N THR A 55 1.18 -1.54 -13.56
CA THR A 55 1.42 -0.52 -14.60
C THR A 55 1.39 0.91 -14.04
N SER A 56 2.33 1.74 -14.52
CA SER A 56 2.52 3.15 -14.18
C SER A 56 3.00 3.44 -12.76
N ARG A 57 3.31 2.43 -11.95
CA ARG A 57 3.76 2.62 -10.57
C ARG A 57 5.03 1.80 -10.27
N ALA A 58 6.02 2.43 -9.65
CA ALA A 58 7.18 1.76 -9.07
C ALA A 58 6.76 0.85 -7.91
N THR A 59 7.57 -0.14 -7.57
CA THR A 59 7.28 -1.09 -6.49
C THR A 59 7.24 -0.39 -5.12
N HIS A 60 6.13 -0.53 -4.39
CA HIS A 60 5.89 0.20 -3.15
C HIS A 60 5.00 -0.54 -2.14
N ILE A 61 5.07 -0.10 -0.89
CA ILE A 61 4.12 -0.41 0.18
C ILE A 61 3.40 0.87 0.56
N HIS A 62 2.08 0.82 0.64
CA HIS A 62 1.33 1.92 1.20
C HIS A 62 1.32 1.90 2.73
N VAL A 63 1.46 3.08 3.32
CA VAL A 63 1.40 3.31 4.76
C VAL A 63 0.29 4.30 5.07
N MET A 64 -0.50 3.99 6.09
CA MET A 64 -1.51 4.89 6.65
C MET A 64 -1.43 4.83 8.16
N VAL A 65 -1.44 6.01 8.79
CA VAL A 65 -1.36 6.14 10.24
C VAL A 65 -2.61 6.82 10.77
N HIS A 66 -3.22 6.20 11.77
CA HIS A 66 -4.32 6.76 12.54
C HIS A 66 -3.83 7.07 13.95
N THR A 67 -3.84 8.35 14.33
CA THR A 67 -3.64 8.71 15.73
C THR A 67 -4.97 8.72 16.46
N ASN A 68 -4.96 8.39 17.77
CA ASN A 68 -6.17 8.35 18.60
C ASN A 68 -7.29 7.43 18.09
N ALA A 69 -6.94 6.40 17.30
CA ALA A 69 -7.90 5.43 16.82
C ALA A 69 -8.46 4.58 17.97
N THR A 70 -9.76 4.28 17.90
CA THR A 70 -10.41 3.35 18.82
C THR A 70 -10.44 1.96 18.20
N LEU A 71 -9.81 0.97 18.84
CA LEU A 71 -9.95 -0.43 18.44
C LEU A 71 -11.32 -0.93 18.90
N LEU A 72 -12.15 -1.37 17.95
CA LEU A 72 -13.46 -1.93 18.21
C LEU A 72 -13.36 -3.43 18.56
N ALA A 73 -14.41 -3.96 19.19
CA ALA A 73 -14.45 -5.35 19.67
C ALA A 73 -14.32 -6.40 18.54
N ASN A 74 -14.70 -6.05 17.33
CA ASN A 74 -14.57 -6.86 16.12
C ASN A 74 -13.21 -6.67 15.40
N GLN A 75 -12.24 -6.06 16.08
CA GLN A 75 -10.88 -5.82 15.59
C GLN A 75 -10.80 -4.86 14.39
N THR A 76 -11.77 -3.96 14.26
CA THR A 76 -11.73 -2.84 13.31
C THR A 76 -11.32 -1.56 14.02
N LEU A 77 -10.97 -0.53 13.25
CA LEU A 77 -10.80 0.82 13.79
C LEU A 77 -12.13 1.57 13.69
N GLY A 78 -12.50 2.26 14.76
CA GLY A 78 -13.74 2.99 14.87
C GLY A 78 -13.96 4.04 13.78
N ARG A 79 -15.25 4.35 13.54
CA ARG A 79 -15.75 5.24 12.49
C ARG A 79 -15.09 6.61 12.55
N ASP A 80 -14.10 6.76 11.70
CA ASP A 80 -13.74 8.00 11.04
C ASP A 80 -12.73 7.57 9.96
N ASN A 81 -13.16 7.58 8.68
CA ASN A 81 -12.26 7.41 7.53
C ASN A 81 -11.33 8.62 7.47
N TYR A 82 -10.44 8.74 8.45
CA TYR A 82 -9.49 9.82 8.61
C TYR A 82 -8.14 9.23 8.91
N ALA A 83 -7.11 9.83 8.35
CA ALA A 83 -5.73 9.46 8.63
C ALA A 83 -4.95 10.71 9.06
N SER A 84 -4.00 10.51 9.96
CA SER A 84 -2.99 11.51 10.29
C SER A 84 -1.87 11.55 9.26
N HIS A 85 -1.68 10.45 8.54
CA HIS A 85 -0.73 10.36 7.44
C HIS A 85 -1.15 9.28 6.46
N VAL A 86 -0.96 9.54 5.17
CA VAL A 86 -1.02 8.56 4.08
C VAL A 86 0.21 8.82 3.23
N GLY A 87 0.99 7.77 2.98
CA GLY A 87 2.22 7.86 2.21
C GLY A 87 2.58 6.51 1.61
N GLN A 88 3.70 6.49 0.88
CA GLN A 88 4.21 5.29 0.24
C GLN A 88 5.68 5.09 0.59
N ALA A 89 6.04 3.85 0.90
CA ALA A 89 7.41 3.42 1.07
C ALA A 89 7.86 2.67 -0.18
N PHE A 90 9.03 3.03 -0.70
CA PHE A 90 9.63 2.46 -1.89
C PHE A 90 10.86 1.61 -1.51
N PHE A 91 11.42 0.93 -2.50
CA PHE A 91 12.67 0.17 -2.38
C PHE A 91 13.66 0.71 -3.40
N ASP A 92 14.96 0.55 -3.14
CA ASP A 92 15.96 0.94 -4.12
C ASP A 92 15.83 0.11 -5.41
N GLN A 93 16.28 0.71 -6.52
CA GLN A 93 16.08 0.12 -7.85
C GLN A 93 16.86 -1.20 -8.02
N ASP A 94 18.02 -1.35 -7.36
CA ASP A 94 18.84 -2.54 -7.48
C ASP A 94 18.18 -3.74 -6.77
N LEU A 95 17.54 -3.52 -5.61
CA LEU A 95 16.76 -4.54 -4.93
C LEU A 95 15.55 -4.97 -5.77
N ILE A 96 14.79 -3.99 -6.30
CA ILE A 96 13.64 -4.26 -7.18
C ILE A 96 14.09 -5.12 -8.37
N SER A 97 15.12 -4.68 -9.09
CA SER A 97 15.62 -5.40 -10.26
C SER A 97 16.09 -6.82 -9.95
N GLN A 98 16.63 -7.08 -8.76
CA GLN A 98 16.98 -8.44 -8.35
C GLN A 98 15.74 -9.30 -8.06
N VAL A 99 14.75 -8.77 -7.32
CA VAL A 99 13.51 -9.49 -7.00
C VAL A 99 12.74 -9.87 -8.27
N GLU A 100 12.68 -8.98 -9.27
CA GLU A 100 12.00 -9.22 -10.56
C GLU A 100 12.57 -10.42 -11.34
N THR A 101 13.78 -10.90 -11.01
CA THR A 101 14.36 -12.11 -11.64
C THR A 101 13.93 -13.43 -10.99
N LEU A 102 13.24 -13.37 -9.84
CA LEU A 102 12.89 -14.52 -9.02
C LEU A 102 11.42 -14.88 -9.17
N GLU A 103 11.09 -16.17 -9.19
CA GLU A 103 9.70 -16.60 -9.07
C GLU A 103 9.15 -16.33 -7.64
N PRO A 104 7.89 -15.91 -7.49
CA PRO A 104 6.87 -15.75 -8.52
C PRO A 104 6.85 -14.38 -9.23
N TYR A 105 7.77 -13.47 -8.93
CA TYR A 105 7.80 -12.11 -9.50
C TYR A 105 8.13 -12.11 -10.99
N ALA A 106 9.04 -12.99 -11.42
CA ALA A 106 9.39 -13.19 -12.83
C ALA A 106 8.20 -13.62 -13.73
N SER A 107 7.12 -14.12 -13.13
CA SER A 107 5.87 -14.45 -13.82
C SER A 107 4.95 -13.24 -14.04
N ASN A 108 5.27 -12.06 -13.49
CA ASN A 108 4.50 -10.85 -13.69
C ASN A 108 4.73 -10.29 -15.11
N THR A 109 3.66 -10.13 -15.87
CA THR A 109 3.72 -9.69 -17.28
C THR A 109 3.37 -8.21 -17.47
N GLN A 110 3.14 -7.48 -16.37
CA GLN A 110 2.90 -6.05 -16.42
C GLN A 110 4.16 -5.27 -16.81
N GLU A 111 3.99 -4.03 -17.27
CA GLU A 111 5.12 -3.15 -17.56
C GLU A 111 5.70 -2.61 -16.25
N LEU A 112 6.97 -2.93 -15.99
CA LEU A 112 7.70 -2.41 -14.84
C LEU A 112 7.98 -0.92 -15.03
N THR A 113 7.46 -0.09 -14.13
CA THR A 113 7.81 1.33 -14.03
C THR A 113 8.99 1.47 -13.08
N LEU A 114 10.09 2.09 -13.55
CA LEU A 114 11.26 2.32 -12.71
C LEU A 114 10.98 3.43 -11.68
N ASN A 115 11.73 3.41 -10.58
CA ASN A 115 11.68 4.45 -9.56
C ASN A 115 11.82 5.87 -10.14
N ALA A 116 12.72 6.06 -11.10
CA ALA A 116 12.97 7.35 -11.74
C ALA A 116 11.80 7.85 -12.61
N ASP A 117 10.89 6.95 -13.01
CA ASP A 117 9.75 7.22 -13.89
C ASP A 117 8.42 7.29 -13.11
N ASP A 118 8.40 6.96 -11.82
CA ASP A 118 7.19 7.04 -10.98
C ASP A 118 6.95 8.47 -10.47
N GLY A 119 5.82 9.05 -10.89
CA GLY A 119 5.45 10.41 -10.51
C GLY A 119 5.17 10.61 -9.02
N ILE A 120 4.76 9.57 -8.29
CA ILE A 120 4.51 9.63 -6.85
C ILE A 120 5.81 9.53 -6.07
N MET A 121 6.75 8.70 -6.50
CA MET A 121 8.09 8.68 -5.92
C MET A 121 8.77 10.04 -6.08
N SER A 122 8.62 10.66 -7.26
CA SER A 122 9.06 12.04 -7.49
C SER A 122 8.37 13.03 -6.55
N GLU A 123 7.06 12.93 -6.34
CA GLU A 123 6.31 13.80 -5.41
C GLU A 123 6.82 13.66 -3.96
N GLU A 124 6.97 12.42 -3.47
CA GLU A 124 7.41 12.14 -2.10
C GLU A 124 8.85 12.64 -1.87
N THR A 125 9.77 12.39 -2.81
CA THR A 125 11.18 12.82 -2.72
C THR A 125 11.39 14.33 -2.90
N ASN A 126 10.43 15.04 -3.49
CA ASN A 126 10.44 16.51 -3.55
C ASN A 126 9.98 17.17 -2.24
N THR A 127 9.56 16.39 -1.23
CA THR A 127 9.21 16.92 0.09
C THR A 127 10.45 17.07 0.95
N ASP A 128 10.73 18.29 1.42
CA ASP A 128 11.92 18.59 2.23
C ASP A 128 12.05 17.66 3.45
N GLY A 129 13.18 16.94 3.51
CA GLY A 129 13.50 16.04 4.62
C GLY A 129 12.77 14.70 4.61
N VAL A 130 12.10 14.35 3.52
CA VAL A 130 11.49 13.02 3.31
C VAL A 130 12.42 12.16 2.46
N ASP A 131 12.72 10.98 2.99
CA ASP A 131 13.27 9.86 2.22
C ASP A 131 12.29 8.69 2.33
N PRO A 132 11.57 8.34 1.25
CA PRO A 132 10.57 7.29 1.30
C PRO A 132 11.16 5.90 0.97
N VAL A 133 12.48 5.78 0.78
CA VAL A 133 13.14 4.51 0.42
C VAL A 133 13.46 3.71 1.68
N MET A 134 13.02 2.45 1.70
CA MET A 134 13.29 1.51 2.79
C MET A 134 14.78 1.13 2.81
N GLU A 135 15.35 1.15 4.01
CA GLU A 135 16.63 0.49 4.30
C GLU A 135 16.38 -1.00 4.55
N TYR A 136 17.36 -1.86 4.27
CA TYR A 136 17.21 -3.30 4.49
C TYR A 136 18.52 -4.05 4.73
N THR A 137 18.39 -5.25 5.27
CA THR A 137 19.43 -6.28 5.27
C THR A 137 18.84 -7.61 4.80
N LEU A 138 19.66 -8.46 4.21
CA LEU A 138 19.29 -9.85 3.92
C LEU A 138 19.20 -10.63 5.24
N LEU A 139 18.23 -11.54 5.32
CA LEU A 139 18.10 -12.50 6.43
C LEU A 139 18.95 -13.76 6.23
N GLY A 140 19.49 -13.95 5.03
CA GLY A 140 20.39 -15.04 4.65
C GLY A 140 21.41 -14.60 3.60
N ASP A 141 21.88 -15.56 2.80
CA ASP A 141 22.92 -15.32 1.79
C ASP A 141 22.33 -14.79 0.47
N SER A 142 21.01 -14.91 0.28
CA SER A 142 20.28 -14.49 -0.91
C SER A 142 19.00 -13.72 -0.56
N ILE A 143 18.47 -12.97 -1.53
CA ILE A 143 17.19 -12.26 -1.38
C ILE A 143 16.02 -13.23 -1.13
N SER A 144 16.09 -14.45 -1.67
CA SER A 144 15.08 -15.49 -1.46
C SER A 144 15.00 -15.98 -0.02
N ASP A 145 16.05 -15.78 0.78
CA ASP A 145 16.06 -16.14 2.20
C ASP A 145 15.30 -15.13 3.07
N GLY A 146 14.95 -13.96 2.49
CA GLY A 146 14.15 -12.93 3.11
C GLY A 146 14.92 -11.64 3.41
N LEU A 147 14.15 -10.61 3.74
CA LEU A 147 14.63 -9.26 4.01
C LEU A 147 14.14 -8.80 5.37
N PHE A 148 15.00 -8.11 6.11
CA PHE A 148 14.57 -7.24 7.20
C PHE A 148 14.68 -5.80 6.72
N ALA A 149 13.55 -5.17 6.45
CA ALA A 149 13.47 -3.80 5.94
C ALA A 149 12.86 -2.86 6.98
N TRP A 150 13.32 -1.61 6.99
CA TRP A 150 12.80 -0.58 7.89
C TRP A 150 12.76 0.79 7.22
N LEU A 151 11.81 1.60 7.69
CA LEU A 151 11.69 3.01 7.33
C LEU A 151 11.33 3.79 8.60
N ALA A 152 12.11 4.82 8.89
CA ALA A 152 11.81 5.75 9.98
C ALA A 152 11.32 7.08 9.38
N PHE A 153 10.09 7.48 9.71
CA PHE A 153 9.49 8.70 9.18
C PHE A 153 8.72 9.45 10.27
N GLY A 154 8.66 10.78 10.15
CA GLY A 154 7.88 11.64 11.02
C GLY A 154 6.48 11.88 10.47
N ILE A 155 5.50 12.04 11.37
CA ILE A 155 4.14 12.46 11.00
C ILE A 155 3.72 13.68 11.81
N ASN A 156 2.83 14.49 11.26
CA ASN A 156 2.09 15.46 12.05
C ASN A 156 0.94 14.73 12.78
N SER A 157 1.13 14.39 14.05
CA SER A 157 0.13 13.65 14.83
C SER A 157 -1.15 14.43 15.13
N THR A 158 -1.18 15.73 14.83
CA THR A 158 -2.39 16.58 14.95
C THR A 158 -3.17 16.67 13.64
N GLN A 159 -2.60 16.21 12.53
CA GLN A 159 -3.29 16.15 11.25
C GLN A 159 -4.40 15.09 11.33
N SER A 160 -5.54 15.42 10.74
CA SER A 160 -6.64 14.49 10.53
C SER A 160 -7.32 14.87 9.21
N SER A 161 -7.10 14.04 8.19
CA SER A 161 -7.64 14.26 6.85
C SER A 161 -8.57 13.11 6.50
N SER A 162 -9.74 13.40 5.91
CA SER A 162 -10.62 12.34 5.42
C SER A 162 -9.95 11.57 4.29
N VAL A 163 -10.11 10.25 4.28
CA VAL A 163 -9.64 9.33 3.25
C VAL A 163 -10.83 8.67 2.57
N SER A 164 -10.73 8.45 1.27
CA SER A 164 -11.76 7.78 0.47
C SER A 164 -11.26 6.43 -0.04
N PRO A 165 -11.67 5.30 0.56
CA PRO A 165 -11.17 3.98 0.20
C PRO A 165 -11.66 3.53 -1.15
N ALA A 166 -10.89 2.67 -1.82
CA ALA A 166 -11.26 2.12 -3.14
C ALA A 166 -12.41 1.10 -3.05
N ALA A 167 -12.56 0.47 -1.89
CA ALA A 167 -13.64 -0.46 -1.57
C ALA A 167 -14.06 -0.29 -0.10
N TYR A 168 -15.05 -1.04 0.33
CA TYR A 168 -15.43 -1.22 1.71
C TYR A 168 -15.55 -2.71 1.96
N TYR A 169 -15.28 -3.16 3.19
CA TYR A 169 -15.43 -4.56 3.55
C TYR A 169 -16.40 -4.68 4.71
N TYR A 170 -17.61 -5.11 4.44
CA TYR A 170 -18.66 -5.27 5.45
C TYR A 170 -18.71 -6.70 5.95
N LYS A 171 -19.61 -6.96 6.91
CA LYS A 171 -19.92 -8.31 7.36
C LYS A 171 -20.44 -9.19 6.21
N GLU A 172 -21.15 -8.58 5.26
CA GLU A 172 -21.76 -9.22 4.09
C GLU A 172 -20.75 -9.41 2.94
N GLY A 173 -19.58 -8.80 3.02
CA GLY A 173 -18.52 -8.90 2.02
C GLY A 173 -17.99 -7.55 1.53
N GLY A 174 -17.11 -7.61 0.55
CA GLY A 174 -16.51 -6.44 -0.09
C GLY A 174 -17.47 -5.74 -1.06
N VAL A 175 -17.43 -4.42 -1.08
CA VAL A 175 -18.21 -3.56 -1.98
C VAL A 175 -17.29 -2.48 -2.53
N ALA A 176 -17.20 -2.36 -3.86
CA ALA A 176 -16.41 -1.31 -4.49
C ALA A 176 -16.96 0.09 -4.13
N ASN A 177 -16.08 1.07 -3.95
CA ASN A 177 -16.49 2.45 -3.74
C ASN A 177 -16.51 3.20 -5.07
N GLU A 178 -17.71 3.41 -5.60
CA GLU A 178 -17.94 4.16 -6.86
C GLU A 178 -17.44 5.61 -6.80
N ASN A 179 -17.36 6.18 -5.59
CA ASN A 179 -16.92 7.55 -5.36
C ASN A 179 -15.42 7.67 -5.05
N SER A 180 -14.65 6.58 -5.21
CA SER A 180 -13.22 6.57 -4.87
C SER A 180 -12.35 7.48 -5.75
N GLY A 181 -12.92 8.25 -6.68
CA GLY A 181 -12.18 9.14 -7.59
C GLY A 181 -11.26 8.41 -8.57
N GLY A 182 -11.15 7.07 -8.45
CA GLY A 182 -10.23 6.21 -9.18
C GLY A 182 -10.86 5.53 -10.39
N GLY A 183 -11.65 6.26 -11.19
CA GLY A 183 -11.87 5.88 -12.58
C GLY A 183 -10.56 6.04 -13.35
N MET A 184 -9.71 5.01 -13.31
CA MET A 184 -8.31 5.07 -13.75
C MET A 184 -8.21 5.13 -15.29
N GLY A 185 -8.24 6.35 -15.82
CA GLY A 185 -8.06 6.68 -17.23
C GLY A 185 -7.90 8.18 -17.51
N GLY A 186 -7.44 8.96 -16.54
CA GLY A 186 -7.28 10.41 -16.68
C GLY A 186 -6.11 10.93 -15.86
N SER A 187 -5.34 11.84 -16.46
CA SER A 187 -4.17 12.51 -15.89
C SER A 187 -4.43 13.03 -14.47
N PRO A 188 -3.42 12.98 -13.57
CA PRO A 188 -3.58 13.36 -12.18
C PRO A 188 -3.98 14.84 -12.07
N PRO A 189 -4.98 15.19 -11.23
CA PRO A 189 -5.15 16.58 -10.84
C PRO A 189 -3.98 16.94 -9.92
N SER A 190 -3.39 18.10 -10.18
CA SER A 190 -2.31 18.67 -9.38
C SER A 190 -2.66 18.71 -7.90
N GLY A 191 -1.86 18.06 -7.06
CA GLY A 191 -1.76 18.34 -5.62
C GLY A 191 -2.48 17.39 -4.66
N ALA A 192 -2.87 16.19 -5.08
CA ALA A 192 -3.27 15.14 -4.15
C ALA A 192 -2.86 13.77 -4.69
N ALA A 193 -1.92 13.11 -4.00
CA ALA A 193 -1.48 11.75 -4.29
C ALA A 193 -2.69 10.80 -4.45
N PRO A 194 -2.82 10.07 -5.58
CA PRO A 194 -3.89 9.12 -5.81
C PRO A 194 -3.59 7.84 -5.02
N GLY A 195 -3.86 7.89 -3.72
CA GLY A 195 -3.81 6.74 -2.84
C GLY A 195 -5.12 5.98 -2.94
N GLY A 196 -5.13 4.84 -3.64
CA GLY A 196 -6.18 3.83 -3.46
C GLY A 196 -6.13 3.35 -2.01
N THR A 197 -6.92 3.97 -1.14
CA THR A 197 -6.90 3.64 0.28
C THR A 197 -7.60 2.28 0.50
N PRO A 198 -7.11 1.48 1.49
CA PRO A 198 -7.59 0.13 1.71
C PRO A 198 -9.08 0.16 2.08
N PRO A 199 -9.82 -0.94 1.84
CA PRO A 199 -11.22 -0.97 2.21
C PRO A 199 -11.41 -0.63 3.68
N ALA A 200 -12.23 0.37 3.96
CA ALA A 200 -12.66 0.61 5.32
C ALA A 200 -13.65 -0.50 5.70
N LYS A 201 -13.37 -1.21 6.79
CA LYS A 201 -14.39 -2.05 7.43
C LYS A 201 -15.38 -1.10 8.08
N ILE A 202 -16.58 -0.97 7.52
CA ILE A 202 -17.64 -0.18 8.14
C ILE A 202 -18.59 -1.12 8.85
N ASP A 203 -18.85 -0.83 10.12
CA ASP A 203 -19.76 -1.60 10.95
C ASP A 203 -21.22 -1.15 10.75
N GLU A 204 -22.09 -2.15 10.65
CA GLU A 204 -23.32 -2.25 11.44
C GLU A 204 -23.09 -3.15 12.66
#